data_AF-A0A9W5X7J2-F1
#
_entry.id   AF-A0A9W5X7J2-F1
#
_cell.length_a   1.000
_cell.length_b   1.000
_cell.length_c   1.000
_cell.angle_alpha   90.00
_cell.angle_beta   90.00
_cell.angle_gamma   90.00
#
_symmetry.space_group_name_H-M   'P 1'
#
loop_
_entity.id
_entity.type
_entity.pdbx_description
1 polymer ?
#
loop_
_entity_poly.entity_id
_entity_poly.type
_entity_poly.pdbx_seq_one_letter_code
_entity_poly.pdbx_strand_id
1 'polypeptide(L)' 'MTIARGRELLTTNQRQSLMQVPEDEWIMGTYYTFSKLDLEIISKRRREENRLGFAIQLSILRYPGWPTGY' A
#
# COMPACT_ATOMS: atom_id res chain seq x y z
N MET A 1 26.97 -6.57 -10.57
CA MET A 1 27.05 -6.73 -9.10
C MET A 1 25.74 -6.26 -8.49
N THR A 2 24.85 -7.18 -8.12
CA THR A 2 23.54 -6.84 -7.55
C THR A 2 23.75 -6.62 -6.06
N ILE A 3 23.68 -5.36 -5.61
CA ILE A 3 23.74 -5.01 -4.19
C ILE A 3 22.53 -5.67 -3.51
N ALA A 4 22.75 -6.75 -2.78
CA ALA A 4 21.72 -7.36 -1.94
C ALA A 4 21.42 -6.39 -0.78
N ARG A 5 20.46 -5.49 -0.99
CA ARG A 5 19.94 -4.60 0.05
C ARG A 5 19.04 -5.41 0.98
N GLY A 6 19.66 -6.10 1.94
CA GLY A 6 18.96 -6.90 2.94
C GLY A 6 18.36 -8.18 2.37
N ARG A 7 18.22 -9.20 3.21
CA ARG A 7 17.50 -10.43 2.86
C ARG A 7 16.08 -10.02 2.41
N GLU A 8 15.67 -10.37 1.20
CA GLU A 8 14.30 -10.08 0.74
C GLU A 8 13.32 -10.73 1.73
N LEU A 9 12.56 -9.89 2.45
CA LEU A 9 11.64 -10.33 3.49
C LEU A 9 10.40 -11.06 2.92
N LEU A 10 10.09 -10.80 1.65
CA LEU A 10 8.94 -11.35 0.95
C LEU A 10 9.42 -12.22 -0.20
N THR A 11 8.81 -13.40 -0.35
CA THR A 11 8.92 -14.21 -1.56
C THR A 11 8.30 -13.48 -2.76
N THR A 12 8.67 -13.87 -3.98
CA THR A 12 8.08 -13.34 -5.21
C THR A 12 6.55 -13.41 -5.21
N ASN A 13 5.99 -14.53 -4.72
CA ASN A 13 4.54 -14.73 -4.66
C ASN A 13 3.88 -13.80 -3.62
N GLN A 14 4.49 -13.63 -2.44
CA GLN A 14 3.99 -12.67 -1.44
C GLN A 14 4.05 -11.23 -1.95
N ARG A 15 5.13 -10.88 -2.65
CA ARG A 15 5.27 -9.58 -3.29
C ARG A 15 4.19 -9.35 -4.35
N GLN A 16 3.96 -10.33 -5.23
CA GLN A 16 2.90 -10.25 -6.23
C GLN A 16 1.52 -10.12 -5.58
N SER A 17 1.22 -10.90 -4.54
CA SER A 17 -0.06 -10.82 -3.84
C SER A 17 -0.30 -9.47 -3.15
N LEU A 18 0.75 -8.83 -2.62
CA LEU A 18 0.64 -7.51 -1.98
C LEU A 18 0.66 -6.34 -2.98
N MET A 19 1.23 -6.54 -4.16
CA MET A 19 1.28 -5.53 -5.24
C MET A 19 0.08 -5.59 -6.18
N GLN A 20 -0.77 -6.62 -6.07
CA GLN A 20 -2.01 -6.68 -6.83
C GLN A 20 -3.02 -5.68 -6.28
N VAL A 21 -3.50 -4.81 -7.16
CA VAL A 21 -4.66 -3.96 -6.88
C VAL A 21 -5.89 -4.86 -6.88
N PRO A 22 -6.78 -4.78 -5.87
CA PRO A 22 -7.99 -5.58 -5.88
C PRO A 22 -8.86 -5.23 -7.09
N GLU A 23 -9.32 -6.26 -7.79
CA GLU A 23 -10.26 -6.13 -8.93
C GLU A 23 -11.71 -6.03 -8.46
N ASP A 24 -11.98 -6.39 -7.21
CA ASP A 24 -13.32 -6.32 -6.61
C ASP A 24 -13.67 -4.86 -6.26
N GLU A 25 -14.70 -4.33 -6.92
CA GLU A 25 -15.19 -2.96 -6.73
C GLU A 25 -15.64 -2.68 -5.30
N TRP A 26 -16.18 -3.66 -4.59
CA TRP A 26 -16.62 -3.49 -3.20
C TRP A 26 -15.43 -3.37 -2.26
N ILE A 27 -14.39 -4.20 -2.45
CA ILE A 27 -13.12 -4.08 -1.73
C ILE A 27 -12.46 -2.72 -2.04
N MET A 28 -12.47 -2.32 -3.31
CA MET A 28 -11.89 -1.06 -3.74
C MET A 28 -12.62 0.14 -3.13
N GLY A 29 -13.95 0.15 -3.20
CA GLY A 29 -14.80 1.18 -2.60
C GLY A 29 -14.62 1.30 -1.08
N THR A 30 -14.49 0.15 -0.40
CA THR A 30 -14.40 0.10 1.07
C THR A 30 -13.02 0.48 1.59
N TYR A 31 -11.94 -0.02 0.98
CA TYR A 31 -10.59 0.08 1.55
C TYR A 31 -9.62 0.97 0.77
N TYR A 32 -9.91 1.24 -0.51
CA TYR A 32 -9.06 2.04 -1.40
C TYR A 32 -9.62 3.44 -1.68
N THR A 33 -10.75 3.80 -1.07
CA THR A 33 -11.30 5.15 -1.09
C THR A 33 -10.78 5.99 0.09
N PHE A 34 -10.56 7.28 -0.15
CA PHE A 34 -10.03 8.21 0.84
C PHE A 34 -11.09 9.20 1.31
N SER A 35 -11.24 9.33 2.63
CA SER A 35 -12.05 10.38 3.24
C SER A 35 -11.40 11.76 3.07
N LYS A 36 -12.12 12.84 3.39
CA LYS A 36 -11.55 14.20 3.37
C LYS A 36 -10.29 14.32 4.26
N LEU A 37 -10.33 13.71 5.44
CA LEU A 37 -9.19 13.69 6.37
C LEU A 37 -7.98 12.96 5.76
N ASP A 38 -8.23 11.83 5.08
CA ASP A 38 -7.16 11.08 4.42
C ASP A 38 -6.49 11.92 3.33
N LEU A 39 -7.29 12.62 2.51
CA LEU A 39 -6.79 13.50 1.46
C LEU A 39 -5.97 14.66 2.02
N GLU A 40 -6.38 15.22 3.17
CA GLU A 40 -5.58 16.24 3.87
C GLU A 40 -4.22 15.70 4.33
N ILE A 41 -4.16 14.46 4.82
CA ILE A 41 -2.90 13.83 5.24
C ILE A 41 -2.03 13.49 4.03
N ILE A 42 -2.62 12.94 2.96
CA ILE A 42 -1.94 12.62 1.71
C ILE A 42 -1.34 13.90 1.09
N SER A 43 -2.11 14.98 1.00
CA SER A 43 -1.68 16.23 0.37
C SER A 43 -0.49 16.92 1.07
N LYS A 44 -0.23 16.60 2.34
CA LYS A 44 0.96 17.08 3.08
C LYS A 44 2.28 16.53 2.53
N ARG A 45 2.27 15.52 1.65
CA ARG A 45 3.51 14.99 1.02
C ARG A 45 3.95 15.91 -0.13
N ARG A 46 5.23 16.29 -0.11
CA ARG A 46 5.82 17.33 -1.01
C ARG A 46 5.75 17.01 -2.51
N ARG A 47 5.83 15.75 -2.93
CA ARG A 47 5.90 15.34 -4.34
C ARG A 47 4.71 14.46 -4.70
N GLU A 48 4.30 14.49 -5.96
CA GLU A 48 3.23 13.63 -6.48
C GLU A 48 3.53 12.15 -6.29
N GLU A 49 4.76 11.72 -6.57
CA GLU A 49 5.16 10.33 -6.32
C GLU A 49 4.99 9.94 -4.85
N ASN A 50 5.31 10.84 -3.93
CA ASN A 50 5.18 10.61 -2.49
C ASN A 50 3.72 10.64 -2.01
N ARG A 51 2.87 11.45 -2.66
CA ARG A 51 1.42 11.49 -2.38
C ARG A 51 0.78 10.17 -2.78
N LEU A 52 1.08 9.70 -3.99
CA LEU A 52 0.58 8.42 -4.50
C LEU A 52 1.09 7.24 -3.68
N GLY A 53 2.40 7.19 -3.43
CA GLY A 53 3.00 6.13 -2.62
C GLY A 53 2.42 6.07 -1.21
N PHE A 54 2.19 7.22 -0.58
CA PHE A 54 1.57 7.29 0.74
C PHE A 54 0.09 6.88 0.71
N ALA A 55 -0.67 7.27 -0.31
CA ALA A 55 -2.06 6.85 -0.48
C ALA A 55 -2.18 5.32 -0.58
N ILE A 56 -1.32 4.69 -1.39
CA ILE A 56 -1.24 3.23 -1.52
C ILE A 56 -0.85 2.56 -0.19
N GLN A 57 0.14 3.12 0.52
CA GLN A 57 0.53 2.60 1.85
C GLN A 57 -0.63 2.68 2.84
N LEU A 58 -1.38 3.78 2.83
CA LEU A 58 -2.53 3.99 3.72
C LEU A 58 -3.66 2.98 3.42
N SER A 59 -3.93 2.68 2.14
CA SER A 59 -4.95 1.67 1.78
C SER A 59 -4.49 0.26 2.16
N ILE A 60 -3.22 -0.10 1.92
CA ILE A 60 -2.67 -1.42 2.30
C ILE A 60 -2.73 -1.64 3.82
N LEU A 61 -2.45 -0.60 4.61
CA LEU A 61 -2.57 -0.64 6.07
C LEU A 61 -4.01 -0.88 6.56
N ARG A 62 -5.03 -0.54 5.76
CA ARG A 62 -6.44 -0.81 6.06
C ARG A 62 -6.86 -2.20 5.61
N TYR A 63 -6.42 -2.59 4.41
CA TYR A 63 -6.68 -3.90 3.84
C TYR A 63 -5.55 -4.30 2.90
N PRO A 64 -4.99 -5.52 3.05
CA PRO A 64 -5.37 -6.57 4.00
C PRO A 64 -4.99 -6.27 5.46
N GLY A 65 -4.34 -5.14 5.73
CA GLY A 65 -3.85 -4.77 7.06
C GLY A 65 -2.40 -5.20 7.28
N TRP A 66 -1.90 -5.01 8.50
CA TRP A 66 -0.60 -5.53 8.89
C TRP A 66 -0.71 -7.04 9.15
N PRO A 67 0.12 -7.90 8.54
CA PRO A 67 0.21 -9.29 8.93
C PRO A 67 0.88 -9.36 10.30
N THR A 68 0.10 -9.19 11.37
CA THR A 68 0.48 -9.70 12.69
C THR A 68 0.48 -11.21 12.58
N GLY A 69 1.62 -11.76 12.17
CA GLY A 69 1.88 -13.18 12.24
C GLY A 69 1.87 -13.59 13.71
N TYR A 70 0.76 -14.20 14.13
CA TYR A 70 0.74 -15.19 15.19
C TYR A 70 0.64 -16.56 14.53
#